data_AF-A0A4Z0L3I0-F1
#
_entry.id   AF-A0A4Z0L3I0-F1
#
_cell.length_a   1.000
_cell.length_b   1.000
_cell.length_c   1.000
_cell.angle_alpha   90.00
_cell.angle_beta   90.00
_cell.angle_gamma   90.00
#
_symmetry.space_group_name_H-M   'P 1'
#
loop_
_entity.id
_entity.type
_entity.pdbx_description
1 polymer ?
#
loop_
_entity_poly.entity_id
_entity_poly.type
_entity_poly.pdbx_seq_one_letter_code
_entity_poly.pdbx_strand_id
1 'polypeptide(L)'
;MKKLLPILMMLFAFSFGANAQQAKERKPFPEEKAKQETFELSKAVEVDGATQQALFQLFLKKHKDLDNENVKLTEADKQQLSSIIDAKLRATLSDDQIQKLQSVGLYEKLIH
;
A
#
# COMPACT_ATOMS: atom_id res chain seq x y z
N MET A 1 4.75 30.51 -1.28
CA MET A 1 3.50 31.07 -1.85
C MET A 1 2.54 29.93 -2.17
N LYS A 2 1.26 30.08 -1.81
CA LYS A 2 0.06 29.32 -2.26
C LYS A 2 0.21 27.79 -2.31
N LYS A 3 -0.03 27.06 -1.21
CA LYS A 3 -1.35 26.49 -0.83
C LYS A 3 -2.19 26.00 -2.03
N LEU A 4 -1.75 24.92 -2.67
CA LEU A 4 -2.52 24.04 -3.54
C LEU A 4 -1.93 22.64 -3.22
N LEU A 5 -2.59 21.65 -2.63
CA LEU A 5 -3.87 21.06 -3.05
C LEU A 5 -4.26 19.91 -2.07
N PRO A 6 -5.25 20.02 -1.18
CA PRO A 6 -5.77 18.85 -0.45
C PRO A 6 -7.06 18.33 -1.10
N ILE A 7 -7.15 18.31 -2.42
CA ILE A 7 -8.40 17.96 -3.13
C ILE A 7 -8.43 16.48 -3.52
N LEU A 8 -7.28 15.78 -3.60
CA LEU A 8 -7.26 14.40 -4.10
C LEU A 8 -7.63 13.33 -3.05
N MET A 9 -7.59 13.66 -1.74
CA MET A 9 -8.06 12.74 -0.69
C MET A 9 -9.57 12.47 -0.75
N MET A 10 -10.36 13.35 -1.36
CA MET A 10 -11.82 13.19 -1.45
C MET A 10 -12.29 12.10 -2.41
N LEU A 11 -11.44 11.65 -3.36
CA LEU A 11 -11.84 10.63 -4.33
C LEU A 11 -11.84 9.20 -3.76
N PHE A 12 -11.23 8.97 -2.58
CA PHE A 12 -11.27 7.68 -1.90
C PHE A 12 -12.41 7.53 -0.88
N ALA A 13 -13.10 8.62 -0.52
CA ALA A 13 -14.13 8.59 0.52
C ALA A 13 -15.49 8.04 0.03
N PHE A 14 -15.77 8.09 -1.28
CA PHE A 14 -17.09 7.72 -1.82
C PHE A 14 -17.27 6.23 -2.15
N SER A 15 -16.28 5.37 -1.89
CA SER A 15 -16.39 3.93 -2.19
C SER A 15 -16.83 3.05 -1.01
N PHE A 16 -16.95 3.58 0.21
CA PHE A 16 -17.18 2.78 1.42
C PHE A 16 -18.65 2.65 1.85
N GLY A 17 -19.61 3.19 1.07
CA GLY A 17 -20.99 3.36 1.52
C GLY A 17 -21.97 2.19 1.36
N ALA A 18 -21.63 1.10 0.67
CA ALA A 18 -22.68 0.15 0.23
C ALA A 18 -22.37 -1.36 0.31
N ASN A 19 -21.30 -1.82 1.00
CA ASN A 19 -21.08 -3.28 1.09
C ASN A 19 -20.33 -3.83 2.33
N ALA A 20 -20.24 -3.06 3.43
CA ALA A 20 -19.49 -3.48 4.62
C ALA A 20 -20.04 -4.73 5.34
N GLN A 21 -21.26 -5.16 5.02
CA GLN A 21 -21.94 -6.28 5.69
C GLN A 21 -21.90 -7.61 4.91
N GLN A 22 -21.66 -7.61 3.59
CA GLN A 22 -21.36 -8.84 2.82
C GLN A 22 -19.85 -9.05 2.56
N ALA A 23 -19.01 -8.04 2.81
CA ALA A 23 -17.57 -8.11 2.61
C ALA A 23 -16.82 -9.01 3.60
N LYS A 24 -17.41 -9.35 4.76
CA LYS A 24 -16.73 -10.16 5.80
C LYS A 24 -16.45 -11.60 5.38
N GLU A 25 -17.13 -12.11 4.34
CA GLU A 25 -16.99 -13.51 3.88
C GLU A 25 -16.17 -13.65 2.59
N ARG A 26 -15.77 -12.54 1.94
CA ARG A 26 -14.95 -12.59 0.72
C ARG A 26 -13.51 -12.23 1.04
N LYS A 27 -12.56 -13.06 0.56
CA LYS A 27 -11.14 -12.71 0.58
C LYS A 27 -10.98 -11.37 -0.16
N PRO A 28 -10.41 -10.33 0.47
CA PRO A 28 -10.30 -9.02 -0.16
C PRO A 28 -9.45 -9.12 -1.42
N PHE A 29 -9.90 -8.47 -2.49
CA PHE A 29 -9.20 -8.49 -3.77
C PHE A 29 -7.83 -7.79 -3.66
N PRO A 30 -6.81 -8.16 -4.47
CA PRO A 30 -5.51 -7.50 -4.47
C PRO A 30 -5.59 -5.97 -4.56
N GLU A 31 -6.53 -5.45 -5.35
CA GLU A 31 -6.81 -4.03 -5.50
C GLU A 31 -7.29 -3.36 -4.20
N GLU A 32 -8.10 -4.05 -3.40
CA GLU A 32 -8.61 -3.52 -2.13
C GLU A 32 -7.50 -3.45 -1.07
N LYS A 33 -6.70 -4.51 -0.95
CA LYS A 33 -5.53 -4.54 -0.06
C LYS A 33 -4.51 -3.46 -0.42
N ALA A 34 -4.20 -3.32 -1.71
CA ALA A 34 -3.29 -2.30 -2.19
C ALA A 34 -3.80 -0.87 -1.91
N LYS A 35 -5.10 -0.60 -2.12
CA LYS A 35 -5.72 0.69 -1.76
C LYS A 35 -5.61 0.96 -0.27
N GLN A 36 -5.86 -0.04 0.56
CA GLN A 36 -5.75 0.09 2.01
C GLN A 36 -4.32 0.43 2.44
N GLU A 37 -3.32 -0.30 1.94
CA GLU A 37 -1.91 -0.04 2.27
C GLU A 37 -1.45 1.35 1.81
N THR A 38 -1.84 1.78 0.61
CA THR A 38 -1.56 3.15 0.14
C THR A 38 -2.25 4.20 1.01
N PHE A 39 -3.48 3.94 1.45
CA PHE A 39 -4.22 4.84 2.32
C PHE A 39 -3.58 4.94 3.71
N GLU A 40 -3.19 3.82 4.31
CA GLU A 40 -2.49 3.79 5.60
C GLU A 40 -1.13 4.49 5.51
N LEU A 41 -0.37 4.28 4.43
CA LEU A 41 0.89 4.97 4.18
C LEU A 41 0.68 6.49 4.07
N SER A 42 -0.29 6.93 3.26
CA SER A 42 -0.56 8.37 3.05
C SER A 42 -1.08 9.09 4.29
N LYS A 43 -1.63 8.36 5.27
CA LYS A 43 -1.95 8.90 6.59
C LYS A 43 -0.73 9.12 7.47
N ALA A 44 0.28 8.26 7.31
CA ALA A 44 1.50 8.33 8.10
C ALA A 44 2.49 9.34 7.51
N VAL A 45 2.64 9.39 6.18
CA VAL A 45 3.61 10.25 5.48
C VAL A 45 2.96 10.98 4.32
N GLU A 46 3.34 12.25 4.13
CA GLU A 46 2.89 13.04 3.00
C GLU A 46 3.65 12.61 1.73
N VAL A 47 2.91 12.31 0.66
CA VAL A 47 3.44 11.94 -0.65
C VAL A 47 2.64 12.68 -1.72
N ASP A 48 3.28 13.01 -2.84
CA ASP A 48 2.56 13.60 -3.97
C ASP A 48 1.69 12.54 -4.70
N GLY A 49 0.81 13.00 -5.59
CA GLY A 49 -0.12 12.11 -6.29
C GLY A 49 0.57 11.09 -7.20
N ALA A 50 1.74 11.42 -7.76
CA ALA A 50 2.48 10.51 -8.63
C ALA A 50 3.13 9.38 -7.80
N THR A 51 3.72 9.74 -6.67
CA THR A 51 4.33 8.84 -5.69
C THR A 51 3.25 7.94 -5.07
N GLN A 52 2.10 8.50 -4.71
CA GLN A 52 0.97 7.71 -4.20
C GLN A 52 0.49 6.67 -5.22
N GLN A 53 0.37 7.05 -6.50
CA GLN A 53 0.00 6.12 -7.56
C GLN A 53 1.07 5.05 -7.77
N ALA A 54 2.35 5.40 -7.73
CA ALA A 54 3.45 4.45 -7.85
C ALA A 54 3.45 3.42 -6.70
N LEU A 55 3.22 3.88 -5.48
CA LEU A 55 3.09 3.02 -4.30
C LEU A 55 1.86 2.12 -4.38
N PHE A 56 0.73 2.63 -4.88
CA PHE A 56 -0.45 1.80 -5.15
C PHE A 56 -0.14 0.68 -6.14
N GLN A 57 0.54 0.97 -7.25
CA GLN A 57 0.92 -0.05 -8.24
C GLN A 57 1.91 -1.06 -7.66
N LEU A 58 2.83 -0.62 -6.79
CA LEU A 58 3.76 -1.49 -6.08
C LEU A 58 3.01 -2.50 -5.20
N PHE A 59 2.09 -2.03 -4.36
CA PHE A 59 1.30 -2.89 -3.49
C PHE A 59 0.33 -3.78 -4.27
N LEU A 60 -0.25 -3.27 -5.36
CA LEU A 60 -1.10 -4.06 -6.24
C LEU A 60 -0.32 -5.24 -6.83
N LYS A 61 0.91 -4.99 -7.31
CA LYS A 61 1.77 -6.07 -7.80
C LYS A 61 2.10 -7.06 -6.69
N LYS A 62 2.47 -6.58 -5.49
CA LYS A 62 2.72 -7.43 -4.30
C LYS A 62 1.56 -8.40 -4.06
N HIS A 63 0.33 -7.88 -3.95
CA HIS A 63 -0.84 -8.70 -3.66
C HIS A 63 -1.23 -9.62 -4.82
N LYS A 64 -1.01 -9.21 -6.07
CA LYS A 64 -1.22 -10.10 -7.23
C LYS A 64 -0.24 -11.26 -7.26
N ASP A 65 1.02 -11.02 -6.92
CA ASP A 65 2.03 -12.07 -6.84
C ASP A 65 1.72 -13.05 -5.69
N LEU A 66 1.31 -12.53 -4.52
CA LEU A 66 0.94 -13.33 -3.34
C LEU A 66 -0.34 -14.15 -3.54
N ASP A 67 -1.32 -13.61 -4.26
CA ASP A 67 -2.61 -14.26 -4.52
C ASP A 67 -2.63 -15.05 -5.85
N ASN A 68 -1.48 -15.24 -6.53
CA ASN A 68 -1.42 -15.98 -7.78
C ASN A 68 -1.63 -17.49 -7.57
N GLU A 69 -2.84 -17.98 -7.86
CA GLU A 69 -3.22 -19.39 -7.69
C GLU A 69 -2.42 -20.36 -8.58
N ASN A 70 -1.81 -19.87 -9.67
CA ASN A 70 -1.01 -20.69 -10.58
C ASN A 70 0.43 -20.90 -10.08
N VAL A 71 0.88 -20.15 -9.07
CA VAL A 71 2.25 -20.19 -8.56
C VAL A 71 2.23 -20.23 -7.04
N LYS A 72 2.55 -21.38 -6.46
CA LYS A 72 2.74 -21.49 -5.01
C LYS A 72 4.11 -20.94 -4.62
N LEU A 73 4.13 -19.72 -4.08
CA LEU A 73 5.35 -19.10 -3.56
C LEU A 73 5.89 -19.89 -2.36
N THR A 74 7.19 -20.18 -2.40
CA THR A 74 7.95 -20.68 -1.25
C THR A 74 8.19 -19.55 -0.25
N GLU A 75 8.64 -19.89 0.96
CA GLU A 75 9.05 -18.87 1.94
C GLU A 75 10.24 -18.03 1.45
N ALA A 76 11.15 -18.63 0.67
CA ALA A 76 12.25 -17.90 0.04
C ALA A 76 11.74 -16.89 -1.00
N ASP A 77 10.74 -17.26 -1.80
CA ASP A 77 10.13 -16.35 -2.77
C ASP A 77 9.43 -15.17 -2.09
N LYS A 78 8.74 -15.42 -0.97
CA LYS A 78 8.11 -14.36 -0.17
C LYS A 78 9.15 -13.42 0.45
N GLN A 79 10.25 -13.95 0.98
CA GLN A 79 11.35 -13.13 1.50
C GLN A 79 12.00 -12.27 0.40
N GLN A 80 12.18 -12.84 -0.78
CA GLN A 80 12.67 -12.10 -1.93
C GLN A 80 11.69 -11.00 -2.34
N LEU A 81 10.38 -11.30 -2.38
CA LEU A 81 9.34 -10.30 -2.65
C LEU A 81 9.41 -9.18 -1.62
N SER A 82 9.45 -9.49 -0.32
CA SER A 82 9.59 -8.50 0.75
C SER A 82 10.84 -7.64 0.60
N SER A 83 11.98 -8.24 0.22
CA SER A 83 13.23 -7.50 -0.03
C SER A 83 13.10 -6.53 -1.22
N ILE A 84 12.36 -6.92 -2.27
CA ILE A 84 12.08 -6.04 -3.41
C ILE A 84 11.18 -4.88 -2.99
N ILE A 85 10.16 -5.14 -2.16
CA ILE A 85 9.28 -4.08 -1.65
C ILE A 85 10.06 -3.11 -0.76
N ASP A 86 10.86 -3.61 0.18
CA ASP A 86 11.75 -2.80 1.04
C ASP A 86 12.66 -1.88 0.21
N ALA A 87 13.38 -2.46 -0.77
CA ALA A 87 14.27 -1.70 -1.63
C ALA A 87 13.54 -0.59 -2.41
N LYS A 88 12.32 -0.87 -2.90
CA LYS A 88 11.51 0.12 -3.63
C LYS A 88 10.96 1.21 -2.72
N LEU A 89 10.54 0.87 -1.50
CA LEU A 89 10.10 1.87 -0.52
C LEU A 89 11.24 2.81 -0.15
N ARG A 90 12.44 2.28 0.15
CA ARG A 90 13.64 3.08 0.45
C ARG A 90 14.13 3.93 -0.73
N ALA A 91 13.87 3.48 -1.95
CA ALA A 91 14.18 4.28 -3.15
C ALA A 91 13.15 5.37 -3.45
N THR A 92 11.94 5.28 -2.88
CA THR A 92 10.81 6.17 -3.16
C THR A 92 10.59 7.20 -2.06
N LEU A 93 10.79 6.81 -0.81
CA LEU A 93 10.55 7.63 0.38
C LEU A 93 11.86 8.14 0.96
N SER A 94 11.82 9.27 1.66
CA SER A 94 12.96 9.77 2.42
C SER A 94 13.20 8.96 3.69
N ASP A 95 14.42 9.02 4.23
CA ASP A 95 14.77 8.35 5.48
C ASP A 95 13.84 8.75 6.65
N ASP A 96 13.48 10.04 6.75
CA ASP A 96 12.54 10.53 7.76
C ASP A 96 11.14 9.89 7.62
N GLN A 97 10.66 9.72 6.39
CA GLN A 97 9.39 9.06 6.12
C GLN A 97 9.45 7.58 6.51
N ILE A 98 10.56 6.90 6.19
CA ILE A 98 10.80 5.50 6.57
C ILE A 98 10.81 5.36 8.10
N GLN A 99 11.56 6.22 8.81
CA GLN A 99 11.61 6.22 10.27
C GLN A 99 10.23 6.46 10.89
N LYS A 100 9.43 7.37 10.30
CA LYS A 100 8.06 7.61 10.77
C LYS A 100 7.19 6.36 10.61
N LEU A 101 7.24 5.70 9.45
CA LEU A 101 6.52 4.44 9.20
C LEU A 101 6.95 3.32 10.16
N GLN A 102 8.24 3.24 10.48
CA GLN A 102 8.78 2.29 11.47
C GLN A 102 8.27 2.58 12.88
N SER A 103 8.24 3.86 13.28
CA SER A 103 7.79 4.27 14.62
C SER A 103 6.34 3.88 14.94
N VAL A 104 5.49 3.80 13.90
CA VAL A 104 4.08 3.40 14.02
C VAL A 104 3.85 1.92 13.69
N GLY A 105 4.92 1.15 13.44
CA GLY A 105 4.86 -0.27 13.07
C GLY A 105 4.17 -0.54 11.73
N LEU A 106 4.06 0.48 10.86
CA LEU A 106 3.47 0.33 9.53
C LEU A 106 4.48 -0.20 8.52
N TYR A 107 5.76 0.15 8.67
CA TYR A 107 6.80 -0.25 7.72
C TYR A 107 6.88 -1.77 7.51
N GLU A 108 6.95 -2.54 8.60
CA GLU A 108 6.99 -4.01 8.57
C GLU A 108 5.73 -4.62 7.92
N LYS A 109 4.58 -3.99 8.08
CA LYS A 109 3.34 -4.46 7.45
C LYS A 109 3.32 -4.22 5.95
N LEU A 110 3.99 -3.17 5.47
CA LEU A 110 4.00 -2.84 4.05
C LEU A 110 4.92 -3.76 3.24
N ILE A 111 6.01 -4.24 3.85
CA ILE A 111 6.99 -5.12 3.21
C ILE A 111 6.56 -6.59 3.18
N HIS A 112 5.65 -7.02 4.06
CA HIS A 112 5.13 -8.39 4.13
C HIS A 112 3.70 -8.50 3.56
#